data_AF-A0A0C2YMN9-F1
#
_entry.id   AF-A0A0C2YMN9-F1
#
_cell.length_a   1.000
_cell.length_b   1.000
_cell.length_c   1.000
_cell.angle_alpha   90.00
_cell.angle_beta   90.00
_cell.angle_gamma   90.00
#
_symmetry.space_group_name_H-M   'P 1'
#
loop_
_entity.id
_entity.type
_entity.pdbx_description
1 polymer ?
#
loop_
_entity_poly.entity_id
_entity_poly.type
_entity_poly.pdbx_seq_one_letter_code
_entity_poly.pdbx_strand_id
1 'polypeptide(L)'
;MLSKCLQYNPGVSSIIVTNFQDIAIFSPPTQTRQEAIYRKILTTQPILALRVISAAYLLGVLPRGIYIHTPHPDFEIDPNLILPEGPPLDPNQPLPADEKIFATHHRHSDFDHVTLVRDRARALQFFRWKEQAQRRYSKVVAHANDTLTASTNEVGLIFPPDVHPLYPFDASELPPDTTNHLISIQRESPLTRGGLDRLLEQSKSFTLKVQNIVDEGTPRTMCTVYRCQITSIDDTPVLSPSLCLKLFDDRFQDLPIPDEGDELDVPRWFDARLIAEMYALNEAFAYEKLRPAQGSVVPWFYGAHQFTLPDGMVLYGLLMEYIEGFPLEPEFARTLSVKRQIDMIHSCRQAARSSTSLILGNAIGTTVKSFFTQTQKRSSTMLC
;
A
#
# COMPACT_ATOMS: atom_id res chain seq x y z
N MET A 1 8.57 28.70 32.50
CA MET A 1 8.28 28.28 31.11
C MET A 1 7.82 26.82 30.99
N LEU A 2 8.39 25.86 31.75
CA LEU A 2 7.96 24.45 31.75
C LEU A 2 6.54 24.17 32.28
N SER A 3 5.99 25.02 33.16
CA SER A 3 4.66 24.80 33.76
C SER A 3 3.48 24.94 32.80
N LYS A 4 3.66 25.60 31.64
CA LYS A 4 2.61 25.70 30.61
C LYS A 4 2.57 24.50 29.66
N CYS A 5 3.62 23.68 29.61
CA CYS A 5 3.66 22.45 28.78
C CYS A 5 3.05 21.22 29.48
N LEU A 6 2.63 21.36 30.75
CA LEU A 6 2.10 20.27 31.59
C LEU A 6 0.60 20.42 31.88
N GLN A 7 -0.16 21.11 31.02
CA GLN A 7 -1.60 20.86 31.01
C GLN A 7 -1.80 19.44 30.48
N TYR A 8 -2.05 18.51 31.40
CA TYR A 8 -2.32 17.11 31.11
C TYR A 8 -3.45 17.02 30.09
N ASN A 9 -3.08 16.64 28.86
CA ASN A 9 -4.03 16.33 27.81
C ASN A 9 -4.10 14.79 27.74
N PRO A 10 -5.22 14.16 28.12
CA PRO A 10 -5.34 12.70 28.25
C PRO A 10 -5.08 11.92 26.95
N GLY A 11 -4.91 12.61 25.81
CA GLY A 11 -4.54 12.02 24.53
C GLY A 11 -3.03 11.91 24.24
N VAL A 12 -2.14 12.44 25.08
CA VAL A 12 -0.68 12.43 24.80
C VAL A 12 -0.05 11.13 25.30
N SER A 13 0.50 10.32 24.40
CA SER A 13 1.01 8.97 24.71
C SER A 13 2.34 8.95 25.48
N SER A 14 3.12 10.04 25.47
CA SER A 14 4.34 10.19 26.27
C SER A 14 4.81 11.65 26.36
N ILE A 15 5.46 12.03 27.46
CA ILE A 15 6.18 13.29 27.65
C ILE A 15 7.67 13.02 27.42
N ILE A 16 8.31 13.77 26.53
CA ILE A 16 9.73 13.62 26.20
C ILE A 16 10.49 14.88 26.63
N VAL A 17 11.54 14.70 27.43
CA VAL A 17 12.39 15.78 27.96
C VAL A 17 13.85 15.44 27.66
N THR A 18 14.68 16.43 27.30
CA THR A 18 16.11 16.19 27.10
C THR A 18 16.95 17.42 27.43
N ASN A 19 18.18 17.17 27.90
CA ASN A 19 19.24 18.17 28.08
C ASN A 19 20.37 18.01 27.03
N PHE A 20 20.08 17.35 25.90
CA PHE A 20 21.01 16.94 24.84
C PHE A 20 22.06 15.88 25.19
N GLN A 21 22.21 15.53 26.46
CA GLN A 21 23.03 14.40 26.93
C GLN A 21 22.16 13.19 27.31
N ASP A 22 20.94 13.44 27.74
CA ASP A 22 19.97 12.45 28.19
C ASP A 22 18.61 12.73 27.57
N ILE A 23 17.88 11.69 27.17
CA ILE A 23 16.48 11.76 26.76
C ILE A 23 15.67 10.98 27.80
N ALA A 24 14.75 11.67 28.47
CA ALA A 24 13.80 11.08 29.40
C ALA A 24 12.42 10.99 28.74
N ILE A 25 11.85 9.79 28.73
CA ILE A 25 10.52 9.49 28.20
C ILE A 25 9.64 9.06 29.37
N PHE A 26 8.55 9.79 29.59
CA PHE A 26 7.54 9.49 30.59
C PHE A 26 6.26 9.06 29.87
N SER A 27 5.86 7.80 30.01
CA SER A 27 4.58 7.33 29.50
C SER A 27 3.58 7.32 30.66
N PRO A 28 2.48 8.11 30.59
CA PRO A 28 1.48 8.12 31.65
C PRO A 28 0.77 6.76 31.78
N PRO A 29 0.10 6.49 32.90
CA PRO A 29 -0.77 5.33 33.06
C PRO A 29 -1.86 5.29 31.97
N THR A 30 -2.24 4.09 31.55
CA THR A 30 -3.36 3.82 30.63
C THR A 30 -4.40 2.91 31.30
N GLN A 31 -5.59 2.74 30.72
CA GLN A 31 -6.60 1.79 31.26
C GLN A 31 -6.03 0.37 31.45
N THR A 32 -5.13 -0.05 30.56
CA THR A 32 -4.46 -1.35 30.60
C THR A 32 -3.15 -1.36 31.40
N ARG A 33 -2.67 -0.20 31.87
CA ARG A 33 -1.41 -0.08 32.63
C ARG A 33 -1.54 0.97 33.73
N GLN A 34 -1.67 0.52 34.96
CA GLN A 34 -1.91 1.40 36.12
C GLN A 34 -0.70 2.26 36.53
N GLU A 35 0.52 1.86 36.18
CA GLU A 35 1.74 2.58 36.54
C GLU A 35 2.32 3.39 35.38
N ALA A 36 2.85 4.57 35.70
CA ALA A 36 3.60 5.38 34.76
C ALA A 36 4.96 4.71 34.47
N ILE A 37 5.38 4.71 33.20
CA ILE A 37 6.69 4.19 32.82
C ILE A 37 7.67 5.34 32.60
N TYR A 38 8.82 5.23 33.25
CA TYR A 38 9.96 6.09 33.02
C TYR A 38 11.05 5.34 32.24
N ARG A 39 11.56 5.96 31.18
CA ARG A 39 12.76 5.49 30.46
C ARG A 39 13.75 6.62 30.29
N LYS A 40 15.00 6.37 30.65
CA LYS A 40 16.13 7.27 30.40
C LYS A 40 17.03 6.66 29.33
N ILE A 41 17.35 7.45 28.31
CA ILE A 41 18.27 7.08 27.23
C ILE A 41 19.44 8.04 27.30
N LEU A 42 20.63 7.53 27.63
CA LEU A 42 21.86 8.31 27.58
C LEU A 42 22.30 8.44 26.12
N THR A 43 22.69 9.64 25.69
CA THR A 43 23.22 9.89 24.36
C THR A 43 24.43 10.82 24.41
N THR A 44 25.53 10.39 23.80
CA THR A 44 26.70 11.25 23.56
C THR A 44 26.56 12.09 22.30
N GLN A 45 25.42 11.97 21.59
CA GLN A 45 25.16 12.65 20.32
C GLN A 45 24.00 13.65 20.50
N PRO A 46 24.29 14.96 20.65
CA PRO A 46 23.26 16.01 20.76
C PRO A 46 22.28 16.04 19.58
N ILE A 47 22.74 15.64 18.38
CA ILE A 47 21.91 15.56 17.19
C ILE A 47 20.83 14.47 17.28
N LEU A 48 21.08 13.40 18.04
CA LEU A 48 20.08 12.35 18.28
C LEU A 48 18.96 12.88 19.19
N ALA A 49 19.30 13.63 20.23
CA ALA A 49 18.32 14.27 21.10
C ALA A 49 17.45 15.28 20.33
N LEU A 50 18.06 16.10 19.46
CA LEU A 50 17.30 16.99 18.57
C LEU A 50 16.36 16.23 17.64
N ARG A 51 16.83 15.15 17.00
CA ARG A 51 15.97 14.31 16.12
C ARG A 51 14.80 13.70 16.88
N VAL A 52 15.02 13.22 18.10
CA VAL A 52 13.97 12.64 18.94
C VAL A 52 12.97 13.70 19.38
N ILE A 53 13.41 14.90 19.80
CA ILE A 53 12.49 16.01 20.10
C ILE A 53 11.72 16.42 18.84
N SER A 54 12.38 16.59 17.71
CA SER A 54 11.71 16.97 16.46
C SER A 54 10.70 15.92 16.04
N ALA A 55 11.04 14.63 16.10
CA ALA A 55 10.11 13.55 15.81
C ALA A 55 8.95 13.51 16.81
N ALA A 56 9.21 13.71 18.11
CA ALA A 56 8.19 13.74 19.15
C ALA A 56 7.26 14.96 19.06
N TYR A 57 7.82 16.13 18.76
CA TYR A 57 7.06 17.37 18.58
C TYR A 57 6.21 17.29 17.31
N LEU A 58 6.76 16.75 16.22
CA LEU A 58 5.98 16.42 15.04
C LEU A 58 4.89 15.40 15.41
N LEU A 59 5.21 14.27 16.04
CA LEU A 59 4.21 13.27 16.45
C LEU A 59 3.15 13.77 17.45
N GLY A 60 3.46 14.79 18.27
CA GLY A 60 2.58 15.31 19.32
C GLY A 60 1.74 16.53 18.92
N VAL A 61 2.22 17.34 17.95
CA VAL A 61 1.47 18.44 17.35
C VAL A 61 0.62 17.95 16.18
N LEU A 62 1.06 16.87 15.53
CA LEU A 62 0.28 16.22 14.48
C LEU A 62 -0.79 15.34 15.14
N PRO A 63 -2.08 15.51 14.82
CA PRO A 63 -3.12 14.64 15.34
C PRO A 63 -2.83 13.18 14.98
N ARG A 64 -3.16 12.26 15.89
CA ARG A 64 -3.01 10.82 15.66
C ARG A 64 -3.74 10.48 14.34
N GLY A 65 -3.00 9.93 13.38
CA GLY A 65 -3.54 9.52 12.08
C GLY A 65 -3.35 10.50 10.92
N ILE A 66 -2.65 11.64 11.04
CA ILE A 66 -2.54 12.64 9.95
C ILE A 66 -1.30 12.52 9.06
N TYR A 67 -0.32 11.66 9.36
CA TYR A 67 0.78 11.42 8.41
C TYR A 67 0.29 10.92 7.06
N ILE A 68 -0.91 10.32 7.06
CA ILE A 68 -1.75 10.39 5.91
C ILE A 68 -3.13 10.82 6.34
N HIS A 69 -3.68 11.89 5.77
CA HIS A 69 -5.11 11.87 5.50
C HIS A 69 -5.35 10.67 4.55
N THR A 70 -5.37 9.44 5.06
CA THR A 70 -6.56 8.67 4.82
C THR A 70 -7.60 9.53 5.52
N PRO A 71 -8.54 10.19 4.82
CA PRO A 71 -9.74 10.62 5.51
C PRO A 71 -10.09 9.45 6.43
N HIS A 72 -10.17 9.71 7.74
CA HIS A 72 -10.78 8.73 8.62
C HIS A 72 -12.05 8.32 7.84
N PRO A 73 -12.31 7.03 7.60
CA PRO A 73 -13.54 6.66 6.91
C PRO A 73 -14.78 7.09 7.72
N ASP A 74 -14.59 7.67 8.91
CA ASP A 74 -15.31 8.85 9.37
C ASP A 74 -15.10 10.01 8.37
N PHE A 75 -15.57 9.81 7.13
CA PHE A 75 -16.37 10.88 6.58
C PHE A 75 -17.25 11.32 7.76
N GLU A 76 -17.54 12.59 7.87
CA GLU A 76 -18.89 12.92 8.30
C GLU A 76 -19.80 12.28 7.23
N ILE A 77 -19.90 10.94 7.21
CA ILE A 77 -21.05 10.19 6.77
C ILE A 77 -22.03 10.82 7.71
N ASP A 78 -22.73 11.82 7.18
CA ASP A 78 -23.89 12.36 7.84
C ASP A 78 -24.57 11.15 8.45
N PRO A 79 -24.77 11.06 9.77
CA PRO A 79 -25.38 9.88 10.37
C PRO A 79 -26.76 9.61 9.75
N ASN A 80 -27.30 10.56 8.98
CA ASN A 80 -28.50 10.44 8.17
C ASN A 80 -28.25 10.11 6.68
N LEU A 81 -27.01 9.99 6.21
CA LEU A 81 -26.66 9.53 4.86
C LEU A 81 -26.98 8.05 4.77
N ILE A 82 -28.21 7.79 4.32
CA ILE A 82 -28.62 6.46 3.87
C ILE A 82 -27.89 6.22 2.56
N LEU A 83 -26.75 5.53 2.63
CA LEU A 83 -26.15 4.97 1.42
C LEU A 83 -27.19 4.05 0.78
N PRO A 84 -27.41 4.12 -0.55
CA PRO A 84 -28.30 3.21 -1.24
C PRO A 84 -27.69 1.80 -1.18
N GLU A 85 -27.92 1.14 -0.07
CA GLU A 85 -27.64 -0.27 0.11
C GLU A 85 -28.66 -1.00 -0.77
N GLY A 86 -28.17 -1.74 -1.76
CA GLY A 86 -29.01 -2.58 -2.62
C GLY A 86 -29.97 -3.45 -1.80
N PRO A 87 -31.02 -4.01 -2.42
CA PRO A 87 -31.96 -4.84 -1.68
C PRO A 87 -31.20 -6.01 -1.05
N PRO A 88 -31.32 -6.22 0.28
CA PRO A 88 -30.69 -7.34 0.93
C PRO A 88 -31.24 -8.65 0.33
N LEU A 89 -30.47 -9.73 0.40
CA LEU A 89 -31.00 -11.06 0.14
C LEU A 89 -32.25 -11.30 1.00
N ASP A 90 -33.23 -12.02 0.46
CA ASP A 90 -34.47 -12.34 1.16
C ASP A 90 -34.13 -12.96 2.53
N PRO A 91 -34.50 -12.32 3.65
CA PRO A 91 -34.17 -12.83 4.98
C PRO A 91 -34.85 -14.18 5.27
N ASN A 92 -35.88 -14.56 4.51
CA ASN A 92 -36.52 -15.87 4.62
C ASN A 92 -35.75 -16.97 3.89
N GLN A 93 -34.75 -16.63 3.07
CA GLN A 93 -33.94 -17.62 2.39
C GLN A 93 -33.05 -18.32 3.42
N PRO A 94 -33.16 -19.66 3.57
CA PRO A 94 -32.36 -20.39 4.54
C PRO A 94 -30.87 -20.22 4.25
N LEU A 95 -30.07 -20.10 5.32
CA LEU A 95 -28.62 -20.02 5.22
C LEU A 95 -28.10 -21.30 4.54
N PRO A 96 -27.37 -21.20 3.41
CA PRO A 96 -26.74 -22.37 2.82
C PRO A 96 -25.72 -22.98 3.80
N ALA A 97 -25.50 -24.29 3.70
CA ALA A 97 -24.47 -24.96 4.48
C ALA A 97 -23.07 -24.42 4.14
N ASP A 98 -22.18 -24.40 5.13
CA ASP A 98 -20.82 -23.89 4.98
C ASP A 98 -20.06 -24.59 3.84
N GLU A 99 -20.24 -25.90 3.66
CA GLU A 99 -19.61 -26.68 2.59
C GLU A 99 -19.96 -26.14 1.19
N LYS A 100 -21.20 -25.68 1.02
CA LYS A 100 -21.64 -25.07 -0.24
C LYS A 100 -20.95 -23.73 -0.45
N ILE A 101 -20.87 -22.89 0.58
CA ILE A 101 -20.17 -21.60 0.50
C ILE A 101 -18.69 -21.81 0.19
N PHE A 102 -18.04 -22.74 0.87
CA PHE A 102 -16.63 -23.09 0.69
C PHE A 102 -16.32 -23.60 -0.72
N ALA A 103 -17.29 -24.23 -1.38
CA ALA A 103 -17.16 -24.72 -2.75
C ALA A 103 -17.41 -23.64 -3.81
N THR A 104 -18.28 -22.66 -3.54
CA THR A 104 -18.72 -21.68 -4.56
C THR A 104 -18.13 -20.28 -4.39
N HIS A 105 -17.57 -19.94 -3.22
CA HIS A 105 -16.98 -18.63 -2.96
C HIS A 105 -15.46 -18.73 -2.95
N HIS A 106 -14.82 -17.84 -3.68
CA HIS A 106 -13.39 -17.78 -3.89
C HIS A 106 -12.78 -16.45 -3.44
N ARG A 107 -13.58 -15.39 -3.29
CA ARG A 107 -13.13 -14.01 -2.99
C ARG A 107 -14.10 -13.28 -2.06
N HIS A 108 -13.66 -12.16 -1.50
CA HIS A 108 -14.56 -11.29 -0.75
C HIS A 108 -15.73 -10.79 -1.61
N SER A 109 -15.50 -10.51 -2.89
CA SER A 109 -16.52 -10.02 -3.83
C SER A 109 -17.68 -10.98 -4.07
N ASP A 110 -17.52 -12.27 -3.77
CA ASP A 110 -18.59 -13.27 -3.94
C ASP A 110 -19.66 -13.15 -2.84
N PHE A 111 -19.35 -12.40 -1.78
CA PHE A 111 -20.28 -12.11 -0.69
C PHE A 111 -20.91 -10.73 -0.86
N ASP A 112 -22.24 -10.71 -0.87
CA ASP A 112 -23.01 -9.46 -0.87
C ASP A 112 -22.74 -8.66 0.43
N HIS A 113 -22.09 -7.51 0.27
CA HIS A 113 -21.67 -6.69 1.40
C HIS A 113 -22.84 -6.22 2.25
N VAL A 114 -23.94 -5.83 1.60
CA VAL A 114 -25.14 -5.31 2.26
C VAL A 114 -25.76 -6.38 3.17
N THR A 115 -25.81 -7.61 2.68
CA THR A 115 -26.26 -8.75 3.48
C THR A 115 -25.32 -9.02 4.64
N LEU A 116 -23.99 -8.97 4.43
CA LEU A 116 -23.02 -9.21 5.51
C LEU A 116 -23.14 -8.20 6.66
N VAL A 117 -23.38 -6.92 6.38
CA VAL A 117 -23.48 -5.90 7.45
C VAL A 117 -24.81 -5.94 8.22
N ARG A 118 -25.84 -6.61 7.67
CA ARG A 118 -27.19 -6.68 8.27
C ARG A 118 -27.52 -8.03 8.89
N ASP A 119 -26.94 -9.12 8.40
CA ASP A 119 -27.22 -10.49 8.84
C ASP A 119 -26.00 -11.09 9.56
N ARG A 120 -26.11 -11.17 10.89
CA ARG A 120 -25.05 -11.72 11.77
C ARG A 120 -24.68 -13.16 11.41
N ALA A 121 -25.65 -14.01 11.04
CA ALA A 121 -25.38 -15.41 10.75
C ALA A 121 -24.55 -15.56 9.47
N ARG A 122 -24.85 -14.75 8.46
CA ARG A 122 -24.08 -14.67 7.20
C ARG A 122 -22.71 -14.04 7.41
N ALA A 123 -22.61 -13.01 8.26
CA ALA A 123 -21.33 -12.44 8.65
C ALA A 123 -20.41 -13.49 9.29
N LEU A 124 -20.91 -14.27 10.26
CA LEU A 124 -20.14 -15.35 10.88
C LEU A 124 -19.76 -16.45 9.88
N GLN A 125 -20.64 -16.78 8.92
CA GLN A 125 -20.33 -17.71 7.84
C GLN A 125 -19.19 -17.21 6.94
N PHE A 126 -19.16 -15.91 6.62
CA PHE A 126 -18.04 -15.29 5.91
C PHE A 126 -16.73 -15.46 6.68
N PHE A 127 -16.70 -15.22 8.00
CA PHE A 127 -15.48 -15.40 8.79
C PHE A 127 -14.99 -16.84 8.83
N ARG A 128 -15.91 -17.83 8.93
CA ARG A 128 -15.55 -19.26 8.82
C ARG A 128 -15.01 -19.61 7.44
N TRP A 129 -15.63 -19.10 6.37
CA TRP A 129 -15.10 -19.25 5.00
C TRP A 129 -13.71 -18.64 4.88
N LYS A 130 -13.50 -17.45 5.43
CA LYS A 130 -12.22 -16.74 5.37
C LYS A 130 -11.12 -17.53 6.07
N GLU A 131 -11.38 -18.00 7.27
CA GLU A 131 -10.44 -18.84 8.03
C GLU A 131 -10.09 -20.11 7.23
N GLN A 132 -11.10 -20.78 6.65
CA GLN A 132 -10.87 -21.95 5.84
C GLN A 132 -10.06 -21.64 4.57
N ALA A 133 -10.37 -20.54 3.88
CA ALA A 133 -9.63 -20.09 2.70
C ALA A 133 -8.16 -19.81 3.04
N GLN A 134 -7.89 -19.13 4.15
CA GLN A 134 -6.52 -18.87 4.62
C GLN A 134 -5.74 -20.13 5.00
N ARG A 135 -6.43 -21.17 5.49
CA ARG A 135 -5.81 -22.48 5.77
C ARG A 135 -5.55 -23.29 4.49
N ARG A 136 -6.44 -23.16 3.50
CA ARG A 136 -6.40 -23.94 2.25
C ARG A 136 -5.41 -23.38 1.24
N TYR A 137 -5.27 -22.06 1.16
CA TYR A 137 -4.48 -21.39 0.15
C TYR A 137 -3.20 -20.77 0.73
N SER A 138 -2.14 -20.76 -0.07
CA SER A 138 -0.90 -20.04 0.24
C SER A 138 -1.03 -18.57 -0.17
N LYS A 139 -0.44 -17.67 0.63
CA LYS A 139 -0.33 -16.25 0.28
C LYS A 139 0.53 -16.01 -0.96
N VAL A 140 1.53 -16.86 -1.13
CA VAL A 140 2.29 -16.96 -2.38
C VAL A 140 1.44 -17.76 -3.36
N VAL A 141 0.80 -17.03 -4.26
CA VAL A 141 -0.17 -17.57 -5.23
C VAL A 141 0.48 -17.98 -6.56
N ALA A 142 1.66 -17.45 -6.87
CA ALA A 142 2.42 -17.79 -8.07
C ALA A 142 3.87 -18.14 -7.73
N HIS A 143 4.45 -19.07 -8.48
CA HIS A 143 5.79 -19.58 -8.28
C HIS A 143 6.71 -19.28 -9.46
N ALA A 144 8.01 -19.46 -9.25
CA ALA A 144 9.00 -19.29 -10.31
C ALA A 144 8.70 -20.21 -11.49
N ASN A 145 8.70 -19.63 -12.70
CA ASN A 145 8.31 -20.22 -13.97
C ASN A 145 6.82 -20.37 -14.26
N ASP A 146 5.93 -20.00 -13.35
CA ASP A 146 4.51 -19.96 -13.65
C ASP A 146 4.23 -18.95 -14.76
N THR A 147 3.30 -19.29 -15.64
CA THR A 147 2.79 -18.41 -16.69
C THR A 147 1.41 -17.91 -16.30
N LEU A 148 1.24 -16.60 -16.31
CA LEU A 148 -0.02 -15.93 -15.99
C LEU A 148 -0.53 -15.26 -17.26
N THR A 149 -1.83 -15.38 -17.51
CA THR A 149 -2.51 -14.69 -18.61
C THR A 149 -3.20 -13.46 -18.06
N ALA A 150 -2.95 -12.30 -18.65
CA ALA A 150 -3.52 -11.04 -18.24
C ALA A 150 -4.53 -10.53 -19.27
N SER A 151 -5.68 -10.04 -18.81
CA SER A 151 -6.55 -9.17 -19.59
C SER A 151 -6.14 -7.72 -19.38
N THR A 152 -5.88 -7.00 -20.47
CA THR A 152 -5.33 -5.63 -20.43
C THR A 152 -6.39 -4.63 -19.98
N ASN A 153 -6.08 -3.80 -18.97
CA ASN A 153 -6.96 -2.76 -18.43
C ASN A 153 -8.35 -3.23 -17.96
N GLU A 154 -8.55 -4.54 -17.79
CA GLU A 154 -9.75 -5.09 -17.16
C GLU A 154 -9.53 -5.10 -15.64
N VAL A 155 -10.09 -4.11 -14.95
CA VAL A 155 -10.08 -4.06 -13.48
C VAL A 155 -11.51 -3.93 -12.99
N GLY A 156 -12.24 -5.03 -13.19
CA GLY A 156 -13.59 -5.28 -12.71
C GLY A 156 -14.69 -4.36 -13.25
N LEU A 157 -15.94 -4.82 -13.08
CA LEU A 157 -17.16 -4.23 -13.63
C LEU A 157 -17.73 -3.09 -12.78
N ILE A 158 -17.08 -2.75 -11.66
CA ILE A 158 -17.72 -2.01 -10.57
C ILE A 158 -17.56 -0.50 -10.71
N PHE A 159 -16.61 -0.02 -11.51
CA PHE A 159 -16.39 1.42 -11.64
C PHE A 159 -16.90 1.97 -12.98
N PRO A 160 -17.75 3.00 -12.96
CA PRO A 160 -18.07 3.74 -14.16
C PRO A 160 -16.78 4.21 -14.85
N PRO A 161 -16.75 4.26 -16.19
CA PRO A 161 -15.56 4.67 -16.96
C PRO A 161 -15.03 6.06 -16.59
N ASP A 162 -15.81 6.89 -15.88
CA ASP A 162 -15.50 8.28 -15.54
C ASP A 162 -15.04 8.48 -14.08
N VAL A 163 -14.58 7.43 -13.41
CA VAL A 163 -14.07 7.56 -12.04
C VAL A 163 -12.68 8.18 -12.07
N HIS A 164 -12.62 9.44 -11.68
CA HIS A 164 -11.39 10.20 -11.54
C HIS A 164 -11.13 10.55 -10.07
N PRO A 165 -9.86 10.73 -9.67
CA PRO A 165 -9.54 11.26 -8.35
C PRO A 165 -10.27 12.58 -8.11
N LEU A 166 -10.94 12.72 -6.96
CA LEU A 166 -11.64 13.96 -6.56
C LEU A 166 -10.72 15.20 -6.61
N TYR A 167 -9.42 14.98 -6.38
CA TYR A 167 -8.38 15.98 -6.46
C TYR A 167 -7.30 15.52 -7.45
N PRO A 168 -7.43 15.85 -8.74
CA PRO A 168 -6.38 15.56 -9.72
C PRO A 168 -5.09 16.24 -9.27
N PHE A 169 -3.96 15.56 -9.44
CA PHE A 169 -2.66 16.19 -9.19
C PHE A 169 -2.33 17.11 -10.33
N ASP A 170 -2.20 18.39 -10.01
CA ASP A 170 -1.63 19.32 -10.94
C ASP A 170 -0.11 19.33 -10.77
N ALA A 171 0.59 18.78 -11.78
CA ALA A 171 2.04 18.79 -11.84
C ALA A 171 2.62 20.21 -11.79
N SER A 172 1.84 21.22 -12.19
CA SER A 172 2.23 22.63 -12.18
C SER A 172 2.35 23.20 -10.75
N GLU A 173 1.70 22.55 -9.77
CA GLU A 173 1.83 22.92 -8.35
C GLU A 173 3.16 22.46 -7.74
N LEU A 174 3.93 21.60 -8.43
CA LEU A 174 5.22 21.18 -7.95
C LEU A 174 6.21 22.35 -7.94
N PRO A 175 6.94 22.55 -6.83
CA PRO A 175 8.01 23.53 -6.78
C PRO A 175 9.04 23.29 -7.91
N PRO A 176 9.55 24.35 -8.57
CA PRO A 176 10.46 24.19 -9.71
C PRO A 176 11.72 23.38 -9.39
N ASP A 177 12.25 23.49 -8.17
CA ASP A 177 13.39 22.69 -7.71
C ASP A 177 13.06 21.19 -7.68
N THR A 178 11.83 20.84 -7.26
CA THR A 178 11.32 19.46 -7.23
C THR A 178 11.19 18.93 -8.66
N THR A 179 10.53 19.68 -9.54
CA THR A 179 10.34 19.30 -10.96
C THR A 179 11.68 19.11 -11.67
N ASN A 180 12.61 20.06 -11.51
CA ASN A 180 13.95 19.96 -12.08
C ASN A 180 14.70 18.72 -11.57
N HIS A 181 14.60 18.43 -10.26
CA HIS A 181 15.21 17.24 -9.67
C HIS A 181 14.63 15.96 -10.28
N LEU A 182 13.29 15.83 -10.35
CA LEU A 182 12.62 14.65 -10.92
C LEU A 182 13.04 14.41 -12.37
N ILE A 183 13.04 15.46 -13.21
CA ILE A 183 13.50 15.39 -14.59
C ILE A 183 14.97 14.94 -14.67
N SER A 184 15.84 15.52 -13.83
CA SER A 184 17.28 15.22 -13.86
C SER A 184 17.63 13.76 -13.56
N ILE A 185 16.77 13.06 -12.81
CA ILE A 185 16.95 11.65 -12.44
C ILE A 185 15.99 10.71 -13.17
N GLN A 186 15.16 11.23 -14.09
CA GLN A 186 14.19 10.42 -14.80
C GLN A 186 14.88 9.42 -15.72
N ARG A 187 14.46 8.17 -15.62
CA ARG A 187 14.88 7.05 -16.44
C ARG A 187 13.92 6.91 -17.61
N GLU A 188 14.45 6.49 -18.73
CA GLU A 188 13.65 6.01 -19.86
C GLU A 188 12.91 4.73 -19.46
N SER A 189 11.64 4.62 -19.86
CA SER A 189 10.82 3.43 -19.62
C SER A 189 11.42 2.18 -20.26
N PRO A 190 11.62 1.09 -19.50
CA PRO A 190 12.05 -0.20 -20.04
C PRO A 190 11.19 -0.71 -21.21
N LEU A 191 9.87 -0.52 -21.17
CA LEU A 191 8.99 -0.94 -22.25
C LEU A 191 9.11 -0.05 -23.49
N THR A 192 9.27 1.26 -23.32
CA THR A 192 9.49 2.19 -24.44
C THR A 192 10.81 1.91 -25.14
N ARG A 193 11.89 1.65 -24.37
CA ARG A 193 13.18 1.24 -24.94
C ARG A 193 13.07 -0.05 -25.76
N GLY A 194 12.22 -0.98 -25.32
CA GLY A 194 11.93 -2.24 -26.01
C GLY A 194 10.88 -2.14 -27.13
N GLY A 195 10.27 -0.98 -27.35
CA GLY A 195 9.18 -0.80 -28.31
C GLY A 195 7.89 -1.55 -27.95
N LEU A 196 7.69 -1.89 -26.67
CA LEU A 196 6.56 -2.67 -26.18
C LEU A 196 5.45 -1.84 -25.54
N ASP A 197 5.70 -0.56 -25.24
CA ASP A 197 4.76 0.33 -24.55
C ASP A 197 3.44 0.48 -25.32
N ARG A 198 3.51 0.84 -26.60
CA ARG A 198 2.32 0.98 -27.46
C ARG A 198 1.62 -0.34 -27.71
N LEU A 199 2.38 -1.44 -27.83
CA LEU A 199 1.81 -2.77 -28.02
C LEU A 199 1.01 -3.18 -26.79
N LEU A 200 1.57 -2.96 -25.59
CA LEU A 200 0.87 -3.27 -24.35
C LEU A 200 -0.37 -2.39 -24.16
N GLU A 201 -0.25 -1.08 -24.40
CA GLU A 201 -1.36 -0.12 -24.26
C GLU A 201 -2.56 -0.45 -25.16
N GLN A 202 -2.30 -0.96 -26.37
CA GLN A 202 -3.32 -1.32 -27.35
C GLN A 202 -3.78 -2.78 -27.28
N SER A 203 -3.12 -3.58 -26.43
CA SER A 203 -3.38 -5.01 -26.35
C SER A 203 -4.72 -5.31 -25.70
N LYS A 204 -5.27 -6.49 -26.02
CA LYS A 204 -6.40 -7.05 -25.27
C LYS A 204 -5.91 -7.95 -24.15
N SER A 205 -4.81 -8.65 -24.40
CA SER A 205 -4.24 -9.58 -23.44
C SER A 205 -2.73 -9.72 -23.61
N PHE A 206 -2.07 -10.18 -22.55
CA PHE A 206 -0.66 -10.54 -22.60
C PHE A 206 -0.39 -11.72 -21.66
N THR A 207 0.67 -12.46 -21.93
CA THR A 207 1.16 -13.49 -21.00
C THR A 207 2.46 -13.02 -20.37
N LEU A 208 2.63 -13.34 -19.10
CA LEU A 208 3.90 -13.14 -18.41
C LEU A 208 4.38 -14.41 -17.74
N LYS A 209 5.69 -14.49 -17.54
CA LYS A 209 6.35 -15.55 -16.79
C LYS A 209 6.90 -14.98 -15.49
N VAL A 210 6.55 -15.61 -14.37
CA VAL A 210 7.08 -15.26 -13.05
C VAL A 210 8.52 -15.75 -12.95
N GLN A 211 9.43 -14.87 -12.54
CA GLN A 211 10.84 -15.20 -12.34
C GLN A 211 11.08 -15.61 -10.89
N ASN A 212 10.71 -14.76 -9.94
CA ASN A 212 10.80 -15.02 -8.51
C ASN A 212 9.89 -14.09 -7.70
N ILE A 213 9.76 -14.39 -6.41
CA ILE A 213 9.07 -13.54 -5.44
C ILE A 213 10.05 -12.45 -4.99
N VAL A 214 9.58 -11.21 -4.95
CA VAL A 214 10.34 -10.04 -4.50
C VAL A 214 9.98 -9.69 -3.06
N ASP A 215 8.69 -9.70 -2.74
CA ASP A 215 8.17 -9.42 -1.40
C ASP A 215 6.87 -10.19 -1.16
N GLU A 216 6.82 -11.00 -0.11
CA GLU A 216 5.60 -11.68 0.34
C GLU A 216 4.66 -10.74 1.11
N GLY A 217 5.12 -9.53 1.43
CA GLY A 217 4.43 -8.60 2.29
C GLY A 217 4.38 -9.08 3.75
N THR A 218 3.60 -8.39 4.59
CA THR A 218 3.40 -8.81 5.99
C THR A 218 2.15 -9.68 6.10
N PRO A 219 1.94 -10.43 7.19
CA PRO A 219 0.69 -11.18 7.39
C PRO A 219 -0.58 -10.33 7.26
N ARG A 220 -0.46 -9.00 7.40
CA ARG A 220 -1.57 -8.03 7.28
C ARG A 220 -1.78 -7.49 5.88
N THR A 221 -0.83 -7.66 4.96
CA THR A 221 -0.99 -7.19 3.59
C THR A 221 -1.66 -8.27 2.74
N MET A 222 -2.59 -7.85 1.89
CA MET A 222 -3.24 -8.73 0.92
C MET A 222 -2.55 -8.74 -0.45
N CYS A 223 -1.26 -8.36 -0.51
CA CYS A 223 -0.52 -8.34 -1.77
C CYS A 223 0.83 -9.04 -1.65
N THR A 224 1.25 -9.60 -2.78
CA THR A 224 2.54 -10.24 -3.01
C THR A 224 3.17 -9.65 -4.26
N VAL A 225 4.46 -9.35 -4.21
CA VAL A 225 5.23 -8.72 -5.29
C VAL A 225 6.16 -9.75 -5.91
N TYR A 226 6.16 -9.78 -7.24
CA TYR A 226 6.91 -10.71 -8.07
C TYR A 226 7.76 -9.95 -9.07
N ARG A 227 8.86 -10.57 -9.46
CA ARG A 227 9.59 -10.20 -10.67
C ARG A 227 9.07 -11.07 -11.81
N CYS A 228 8.82 -10.47 -12.97
CA CYS A 228 8.27 -11.18 -14.12
C CYS A 228 8.83 -10.65 -15.45
N GLN A 229 8.46 -11.29 -16.56
CA GLN A 229 8.71 -10.82 -17.93
C GLN A 229 7.48 -11.11 -18.78
N ILE A 230 7.08 -10.18 -19.65
CA ILE A 230 6.06 -10.44 -20.67
C ILE A 230 6.66 -11.40 -21.71
N THR A 231 5.94 -12.48 -22.02
CA THR A 231 6.35 -13.51 -22.98
C THR A 231 5.57 -13.41 -24.29
N SER A 232 4.33 -12.94 -24.26
CA SER A 232 3.55 -12.62 -25.47
C SER A 232 2.58 -11.47 -25.22
N ILE A 233 2.24 -10.74 -26.28
CA ILE A 233 1.18 -9.74 -26.31
C ILE A 233 0.26 -10.11 -27.47
N ASP A 234 -1.04 -10.29 -27.21
CA ASP A 234 -2.03 -10.77 -28.19
C ASP A 234 -1.51 -11.94 -29.03
N ASP A 235 -1.08 -13.00 -28.33
CA ASP A 235 -0.49 -14.23 -28.88
C ASP A 235 0.81 -14.06 -29.69
N THR A 236 1.32 -12.84 -29.81
CA THR A 236 2.58 -12.54 -30.48
C THR A 236 3.73 -12.63 -29.47
N PRO A 237 4.72 -13.52 -29.66
CA PRO A 237 5.87 -13.61 -28.76
C PRO A 237 6.67 -12.31 -28.72
N VAL A 238 7.08 -11.90 -27.52
CA VAL A 238 7.90 -10.69 -27.32
C VAL A 238 9.06 -10.96 -26.37
N LEU A 239 10.13 -10.15 -26.50
CA LEU A 239 11.23 -10.13 -25.55
C LEU A 239 11.06 -8.91 -24.63
N SER A 240 10.67 -9.15 -23.39
CA SER A 240 10.41 -8.10 -22.40
C SER A 240 11.53 -7.98 -21.36
N PRO A 241 11.87 -6.75 -20.91
CA PRO A 241 12.73 -6.58 -19.74
C PRO A 241 12.08 -7.20 -18.49
N SER A 242 12.85 -7.33 -17.40
CA SER A 242 12.24 -7.67 -16.11
C SER A 242 11.30 -6.55 -15.66
N LEU A 243 10.11 -6.95 -15.21
CA LEU A 243 9.05 -6.10 -14.69
C LEU A 243 8.70 -6.54 -13.27
N CYS A 244 8.02 -5.65 -12.56
CA CYS A 244 7.48 -5.89 -11.23
C CYS A 244 5.97 -6.09 -11.36
N LEU A 245 5.48 -7.20 -10.82
CA LEU A 245 4.07 -7.56 -10.76
C LEU A 245 3.63 -7.58 -9.30
N LYS A 246 2.59 -6.83 -8.95
CA LYS A 246 1.98 -6.87 -7.62
C LYS A 246 0.58 -7.45 -7.72
N LEU A 247 0.34 -8.62 -7.15
CA LEU A 247 -0.98 -9.28 -7.14
C LEU A 247 -1.68 -9.04 -5.80
N PHE A 248 -2.99 -8.80 -5.84
CA PHE A 248 -3.85 -8.60 -4.68
C PHE A 248 -4.82 -9.77 -4.49
N ASP A 249 -4.92 -10.23 -3.24
CA ASP A 249 -5.70 -11.39 -2.84
C ASP A 249 -6.32 -11.17 -1.45
N ASP A 250 -7.60 -10.80 -1.46
CA ASP A 250 -8.34 -10.39 -0.26
C ASP A 250 -8.60 -11.52 0.74
N ARG A 251 -8.42 -12.79 0.34
CA ARG A 251 -8.45 -13.94 1.25
C ARG A 251 -7.47 -13.75 2.41
N PHE A 252 -6.29 -13.18 2.13
CA PHE A 252 -5.24 -12.92 3.11
C PHE A 252 -5.33 -11.57 3.81
N GLN A 253 -6.43 -10.83 3.62
CA GLN A 253 -6.68 -9.65 4.44
C GLN A 253 -6.81 -10.06 5.91
N ASP A 254 -6.08 -9.40 6.81
CA ASP A 254 -6.23 -9.58 8.26
C ASP A 254 -7.51 -8.90 8.72
N LEU A 255 -8.57 -9.70 8.94
CA LEU A 255 -9.82 -9.23 9.54
C LEU A 255 -9.93 -9.88 10.92
N PRO A 256 -10.09 -9.09 11.99
CA PRO A 256 -10.30 -9.65 13.32
C PRO A 256 -11.57 -10.50 13.29
N ILE A 257 -11.45 -11.77 13.67
CA ILE A 257 -12.59 -12.65 13.81
C ILE A 257 -13.37 -12.16 15.05
N PRO A 258 -14.65 -11.76 14.89
CA PRO A 258 -15.44 -11.32 16.02
C PRO A 258 -15.62 -12.48 17.00
N ASP A 259 -15.53 -12.20 18.29
CA ASP A 259 -15.92 -13.17 19.31
C ASP A 259 -17.44 -13.38 19.25
N GLU A 260 -17.93 -14.58 19.53
CA GLU A 260 -19.38 -14.85 19.57
C GLU A 260 -20.08 -13.98 20.64
N GLY A 261 -19.33 -13.59 21.68
CA GLY A 261 -19.76 -12.65 22.72
C GLY A 261 -19.49 -11.17 22.42
N ASP A 262 -18.94 -10.82 21.25
CA ASP A 262 -18.64 -9.43 20.91
C ASP A 262 -19.96 -8.63 20.72
N GLU A 263 -20.12 -7.58 21.52
CA GLU A 263 -21.28 -6.68 21.48
C GLU A 263 -21.17 -5.63 20.36
N LEU A 264 -20.08 -5.62 19.59
CA LEU A 264 -19.97 -4.75 18.42
C LEU A 264 -21.09 -5.02 17.40
N ASP A 265 -21.71 -3.95 16.92
CA ASP A 265 -22.67 -4.01 15.82
C ASP A 265 -22.00 -4.62 14.57
N VAL A 266 -22.70 -5.56 13.91
CA VAL A 266 -22.22 -6.30 12.73
C VAL A 266 -21.61 -5.40 11.63
N PRO A 267 -22.16 -4.21 11.31
CA PRO A 267 -21.53 -3.31 10.33
C PRO A 267 -20.05 -3.02 10.63
N ARG A 268 -19.71 -2.83 11.91
CA ARG A 268 -18.35 -2.44 12.33
C ARG A 268 -17.32 -3.53 12.13
N TRP A 269 -17.74 -4.80 12.03
CA TRP A 269 -16.85 -5.91 11.69
C TRP A 269 -16.25 -5.77 10.29
N PHE A 270 -16.91 -4.97 9.43
CA PHE A 270 -16.52 -4.77 8.05
C PHE A 270 -15.99 -3.37 7.76
N ASP A 271 -15.78 -2.51 8.78
CA ASP A 271 -15.13 -1.20 8.62
C ASP A 271 -13.75 -1.32 7.96
N ALA A 272 -13.05 -2.41 8.27
CA ALA A 272 -11.76 -2.74 7.69
C ALA A 272 -11.87 -3.67 6.46
N ARG A 273 -13.06 -4.12 6.03
CA ARG A 273 -13.22 -5.04 4.89
C ARG A 273 -12.87 -4.32 3.61
N LEU A 274 -11.93 -4.90 2.88
CA LEU A 274 -11.46 -4.35 1.63
C LEU A 274 -11.48 -5.45 0.58
N ILE A 275 -11.77 -5.06 -0.65
CA ILE A 275 -11.80 -5.95 -1.81
C ILE A 275 -10.50 -5.74 -2.57
N ALA A 276 -9.88 -6.82 -3.03
CA ALA A 276 -8.59 -6.77 -3.72
C ALA A 276 -8.60 -5.80 -4.93
N GLU A 277 -9.69 -5.81 -5.69
CA GLU A 277 -9.94 -4.92 -6.83
C GLU A 277 -9.88 -3.44 -6.44
N MET A 278 -10.56 -3.07 -5.35
CA MET A 278 -10.58 -1.70 -4.83
C MET A 278 -9.17 -1.21 -4.48
N TYR A 279 -8.32 -2.08 -3.93
CA TYR A 279 -6.94 -1.73 -3.62
C TYR A 279 -6.07 -1.58 -4.85
N ALA A 280 -6.20 -2.49 -5.81
CA ALA A 280 -5.49 -2.38 -7.08
C ALA A 280 -5.85 -1.05 -7.76
N LEU A 281 -7.13 -0.68 -7.79
CA LEU A 281 -7.60 0.60 -8.33
C LEU A 281 -7.11 1.82 -7.55
N ASN A 282 -7.24 1.81 -6.23
CA ASN A 282 -6.76 2.92 -5.39
C ASN A 282 -5.25 3.16 -5.58
N GLU A 283 -4.47 2.10 -5.70
CA GLU A 283 -3.04 2.22 -5.98
C GLU A 283 -2.77 2.61 -7.44
N ALA A 284 -3.53 2.11 -8.40
CA ALA A 284 -3.45 2.55 -9.80
C ALA A 284 -3.73 4.05 -9.95
N PHE A 285 -4.77 4.58 -9.30
CA PHE A 285 -5.06 6.01 -9.27
C PHE A 285 -3.94 6.81 -8.61
N ALA A 286 -3.29 6.26 -7.57
CA ALA A 286 -2.12 6.90 -6.98
C ALA A 286 -0.96 6.99 -7.99
N TYR A 287 -0.70 5.93 -8.75
CA TYR A 287 0.31 5.96 -9.83
C TYR A 287 -0.06 6.93 -10.94
N GLU A 288 -1.34 6.97 -11.33
CA GLU A 288 -1.82 7.86 -12.37
C GLU A 288 -1.66 9.33 -11.95
N LYS A 289 -2.00 9.63 -10.70
CA LYS A 289 -1.80 10.93 -10.09
C LYS A 289 -0.32 11.29 -9.98
N LEU A 290 0.56 10.30 -9.79
CA LEU A 290 2.02 10.44 -9.74
C LEU A 290 2.72 10.36 -11.11
N ARG A 291 1.98 10.40 -12.23
CA ARG A 291 2.54 10.30 -13.59
C ARG A 291 3.77 11.21 -13.84
N PRO A 292 3.80 12.48 -13.40
CA PRO A 292 4.96 13.37 -13.62
C PRO A 292 6.24 12.91 -12.90
N ALA A 293 6.12 12.08 -11.86
CA ALA A 293 7.24 11.53 -11.10
C ALA A 293 7.63 10.10 -11.54
N GLN A 294 6.91 9.49 -12.47
CA GLN A 294 7.24 8.15 -12.96
C GLN A 294 8.55 8.13 -13.74
N GLY A 295 9.26 6.99 -13.64
CA GLY A 295 10.63 6.84 -14.10
C GLY A 295 11.67 7.57 -13.26
N SER A 296 11.28 8.33 -12.24
CA SER A 296 12.21 9.04 -11.35
C SER A 296 12.21 8.39 -9.97
N VAL A 297 11.65 9.06 -8.96
CA VAL A 297 11.43 8.52 -7.61
C VAL A 297 10.26 7.53 -7.55
N VAL A 298 9.38 7.53 -8.56
CA VAL A 298 8.30 6.55 -8.75
C VAL A 298 8.65 5.68 -9.96
N PRO A 299 8.44 4.36 -9.94
CA PRO A 299 8.60 3.52 -11.13
C PRO A 299 7.66 3.93 -12.25
N TRP A 300 8.00 3.55 -13.48
CA TRP A 300 7.00 3.52 -14.55
C TRP A 300 5.85 2.56 -14.20
N PHE A 301 4.61 3.03 -14.33
CA PHE A 301 3.41 2.24 -14.15
C PHE A 301 2.86 1.83 -15.52
N TYR A 302 2.59 0.55 -15.70
CA TYR A 302 2.17 -0.04 -16.98
C TYR A 302 0.70 -0.47 -17.01
N GLY A 303 -0.02 -0.21 -15.93
CA GLY A 303 -1.46 -0.48 -15.85
C GLY A 303 -1.82 -1.42 -14.71
N ALA A 304 -3.13 -1.48 -14.50
CA ALA A 304 -3.79 -2.44 -13.63
C ALA A 304 -4.53 -3.43 -14.52
N HIS A 305 -4.40 -4.72 -14.20
CA HIS A 305 -4.87 -5.80 -15.06
C HIS A 305 -5.50 -6.92 -14.21
N GLN A 306 -6.34 -7.70 -14.87
CA GLN A 306 -6.83 -8.97 -14.35
C GLN A 306 -5.88 -10.09 -14.79
N PHE A 307 -5.41 -10.90 -13.86
CA PHE A 307 -4.48 -12.01 -14.09
C PHE A 307 -5.16 -13.34 -13.78
N THR A 308 -5.06 -14.30 -14.70
CA THR A 308 -5.48 -15.69 -14.50
C THR A 308 -4.24 -16.53 -14.23
N LEU A 309 -4.24 -17.22 -13.10
CA LEU A 309 -3.18 -18.11 -12.64
C LEU A 309 -3.29 -19.50 -13.28
N PRO A 310 -2.25 -20.35 -13.19
CA PRO A 310 -2.27 -21.70 -13.75
C PRO A 310 -3.39 -22.60 -13.23
N ASP A 311 -3.88 -22.36 -12.01
CA ASP A 311 -4.99 -23.08 -11.39
C ASP A 311 -6.38 -22.54 -11.81
N GLY A 312 -6.42 -21.53 -12.68
CA GLY A 312 -7.63 -20.86 -13.13
C GLY A 312 -8.12 -19.77 -12.17
N MET A 313 -7.43 -19.54 -11.05
CA MET A 313 -7.78 -18.43 -10.17
C MET A 313 -7.55 -17.10 -10.89
N VAL A 314 -8.54 -16.22 -10.82
CA VAL A 314 -8.41 -14.84 -11.29
C VAL A 314 -7.96 -13.98 -10.12
N LEU A 315 -7.01 -13.06 -10.33
CA LEU A 315 -6.55 -12.03 -9.40
C LEU A 315 -6.45 -10.67 -10.09
N TYR A 316 -6.38 -9.59 -9.32
CA TYR A 316 -6.10 -8.26 -9.84
C TYR A 316 -4.69 -7.85 -9.44
N GLY A 317 -4.01 -7.11 -10.31
CA GLY A 317 -2.66 -6.69 -10.04
C GLY A 317 -2.19 -5.48 -10.82
N LEU A 318 -1.02 -5.01 -10.45
CA LEU A 318 -0.35 -3.88 -11.09
C LEU A 318 0.93 -4.35 -11.75
N LEU A 319 1.17 -3.86 -12.97
CA LEU A 319 2.42 -4.05 -13.67
C LEU A 319 3.22 -2.75 -13.65
N MET A 320 4.49 -2.83 -13.27
CA MET A 320 5.36 -1.65 -13.13
C MET A 320 6.82 -1.97 -13.49
N GLU A 321 7.64 -0.93 -13.64
CA GLU A 321 9.08 -1.04 -13.82
C GLU A 321 9.71 -1.79 -12.65
N TYR A 322 10.51 -2.81 -12.96
CA TYR A 322 11.36 -3.44 -11.95
C TYR A 322 12.61 -2.57 -11.73
N ILE A 323 12.80 -2.12 -10.50
CA ILE A 323 13.98 -1.36 -10.10
C ILE A 323 15.00 -2.33 -9.50
N GLU A 324 16.11 -2.52 -10.21
CA GLU A 324 17.25 -3.22 -9.64
C GLU A 324 17.91 -2.35 -8.57
N GLY A 325 17.97 -2.85 -7.33
CA GLY A 325 18.50 -2.13 -6.19
C GLY A 325 18.60 -3.00 -4.94
N PHE A 326 19.07 -2.37 -3.86
CA PHE A 326 19.11 -2.94 -2.52
C PHE A 326 18.03 -2.27 -1.65
N PRO A 327 17.37 -3.03 -0.76
CA PRO A 327 16.51 -2.44 0.26
C PRO A 327 17.24 -1.36 1.05
N LEU A 328 16.51 -0.30 1.41
CA LEU A 328 17.03 0.73 2.32
C LEU A 328 17.06 0.22 3.75
N GLU A 329 18.04 -0.63 4.06
CA GLU A 329 18.31 -0.97 5.44
C GLU A 329 19.12 0.15 6.12
N PRO A 330 18.83 0.48 7.39
CA PRO A 330 19.60 1.49 8.14
C PRO A 330 21.11 1.26 8.08
N GLU A 331 21.53 0.00 8.09
CA GLU A 331 22.90 -0.46 8.01
C GLU A 331 23.50 -0.12 6.65
N PHE A 332 22.79 -0.42 5.56
CA PHE A 332 23.21 -0.07 4.20
C PHE A 332 23.39 1.44 4.04
N ALA A 333 22.42 2.23 4.48
CA ALA A 333 22.49 3.69 4.42
C ALA A 333 23.73 4.26 5.13
N ARG A 334 24.16 3.64 6.24
CA ARG A 334 25.37 4.04 6.99
C ARG A 334 26.67 3.72 6.25
N THR A 335 26.68 2.69 5.40
CA THR A 335 27.87 2.36 4.59
C THR A 335 28.09 3.29 3.40
N LEU A 336 27.08 4.07 3.02
CA LEU A 336 27.20 5.05 1.95
C LEU A 336 28.13 6.19 2.37
N SER A 337 28.85 6.79 1.41
CA SER A 337 29.60 8.01 1.67
C SER A 337 28.68 9.15 2.07
N VAL A 338 29.18 10.12 2.85
CA VAL A 338 28.38 11.28 3.32
C VAL A 338 27.68 11.98 2.16
N LYS A 339 28.38 12.20 1.04
CA LYS A 339 27.79 12.79 -0.17
C LYS A 339 26.59 11.99 -0.68
N ARG A 340 26.71 10.66 -0.78
CA ARG A 340 25.61 9.79 -1.24
C ARG A 340 24.45 9.76 -0.27
N GLN A 341 24.71 9.79 1.03
CA GLN A 341 23.66 9.91 2.04
C GLN A 341 22.89 11.22 1.86
N ILE A 342 23.59 12.34 1.61
CA ILE A 342 22.96 13.64 1.33
C ILE A 342 22.12 13.57 0.06
N ASP A 343 22.65 13.04 -1.04
CA ASP A 343 21.94 12.93 -2.32
C ASP A 343 20.68 12.04 -2.20
N MET A 344 20.79 10.95 -1.44
CA MET A 344 19.66 10.07 -1.11
C MET A 344 18.60 10.82 -0.31
N ILE A 345 18.97 11.48 0.80
CA ILE A 345 18.05 12.26 1.63
C ILE A 345 17.38 13.38 0.82
N HIS A 346 18.15 14.05 -0.04
CA HIS A 346 17.61 15.06 -0.95
C HIS A 346 16.54 14.44 -1.86
N SER A 347 16.83 13.31 -2.50
CA SER A 347 15.88 12.59 -3.36
C SER A 347 14.63 12.14 -2.59
N CYS A 348 14.78 11.61 -1.37
CA CYS A 348 13.65 11.25 -0.51
C CYS A 348 12.76 12.46 -0.20
N ARG A 349 13.36 13.63 0.04
CA ARG A 349 12.61 14.87 0.32
C ARG A 349 11.83 15.33 -0.90
N GLN A 350 12.42 15.27 -2.09
CA GLN A 350 11.72 15.63 -3.31
C GLN A 350 10.57 14.66 -3.60
N ALA A 351 10.76 13.35 -3.37
CA ALA A 351 9.70 12.35 -3.46
C ALA A 351 8.57 12.58 -2.45
N ALA A 352 8.91 12.93 -1.21
CA ALA A 352 7.92 13.25 -0.20
C ALA A 352 7.13 14.51 -0.58
N ARG A 353 7.79 15.56 -1.08
CA ARG A 353 7.13 16.79 -1.56
C ARG A 353 6.17 16.52 -2.70
N SER A 354 6.58 15.73 -3.70
CA SER A 354 5.67 15.33 -4.76
C SER A 354 4.49 14.52 -4.24
N SER A 355 4.68 13.79 -3.12
CA SER A 355 3.65 12.99 -2.44
C SER A 355 2.86 13.76 -1.37
N THR A 356 3.23 14.98 -0.97
CA THR A 356 2.51 15.68 0.12
C THR A 356 1.30 16.45 -0.42
N SER A 357 1.30 16.79 -1.71
CA SER A 357 0.07 17.13 -2.45
C SER A 357 -0.87 15.90 -2.65
N LEU A 358 -0.39 14.71 -2.29
CA LEU A 358 -1.14 13.45 -2.28
C LEU A 358 -1.55 13.06 -0.86
N ILE A 359 -2.76 13.46 -0.49
CA ILE A 359 -3.56 12.77 0.52
C ILE A 359 -3.79 11.32 0.03
N LEU A 360 -2.95 10.34 0.39
CA LEU A 360 -3.13 8.93 0.00
C LEU A 360 -2.43 7.93 0.94
N GLY A 361 -3.23 7.18 1.71
CA GLY A 361 -2.81 6.63 3.00
C GLY A 361 -2.25 5.24 3.12
N ASN A 362 -2.41 4.37 2.13
CA ASN A 362 -1.95 2.99 2.32
C ASN A 362 -1.34 2.36 1.05
N ALA A 363 -1.39 3.04 -0.10
CA ALA A 363 -0.96 2.45 -1.37
C ALA A 363 0.58 2.40 -1.55
N ILE A 364 1.32 3.38 -1.02
CA ILE A 364 2.74 3.58 -1.35
C ILE A 364 3.69 2.96 -0.30
N GLY A 365 3.18 2.56 0.87
CA GLY A 365 3.99 2.18 2.04
C GLY A 365 4.85 0.92 1.85
N THR A 366 4.39 -0.06 1.07
CA THR A 366 5.16 -1.28 0.77
C THR A 366 6.20 -1.02 -0.30
N THR A 367 5.86 -0.21 -1.30
CA THR A 367 6.69 0.03 -2.48
C THR A 367 7.87 0.96 -2.14
N VAL A 368 7.68 1.98 -1.28
CA VAL A 368 8.75 2.93 -0.85
C VAL A 368 9.91 2.26 -0.10
N LYS A 369 9.68 1.14 0.60
CA LYS A 369 10.73 0.46 1.37
C LYS A 369 11.83 -0.15 0.48
N SER A 370 11.54 -0.43 -0.79
CA SER A 370 12.50 -1.01 -1.75
C SER A 370 13.16 0.02 -2.68
N PHE A 371 12.83 1.32 -2.61
CA PHE A 371 13.05 2.22 -3.76
C PHE A 371 14.34 3.04 -3.86
N PHE A 372 15.18 3.14 -2.83
CA PHE A 372 16.31 4.06 -2.93
C PHE A 372 17.65 3.34 -3.04
N THR A 373 18.05 3.04 -4.27
CA THR A 373 19.46 2.70 -4.55
C THR A 373 19.98 3.11 -5.93
N GLN A 374 19.18 3.78 -6.78
CA GLN A 374 19.57 3.96 -8.19
C GLN A 374 20.14 5.32 -8.59
N THR A 375 20.26 6.31 -7.70
CA THR A 375 21.04 7.54 -7.98
C THR A 375 22.55 7.28 -8.16
N GLN A 376 22.99 6.01 -8.08
CA GLN A 376 24.40 5.64 -7.98
C GLN A 376 25.11 5.37 -9.33
N LYS A 377 24.40 5.17 -10.46
CA LYS A 377 25.06 4.73 -11.71
C LYS A 377 25.39 5.82 -12.75
N ARG A 378 25.00 7.09 -12.56
CA ARG A 378 25.20 8.15 -13.58
C ARG A 378 26.25 9.22 -13.28
N SER A 379 27.10 9.06 -12.26
CA SER A 379 28.15 10.05 -11.94
C SER A 379 29.57 9.48 -11.94
N SER A 380 29.86 8.55 -12.85
CA SER A 380 31.22 8.07 -13.11
C SER A 380 31.38 7.63 -14.56
N THR A 381 31.32 8.60 -15.48
CA THR A 381 31.94 8.47 -16.80
C THR A 381 32.69 9.76 -17.11
N MET A 382 33.84 9.90 -16.44
CA MET A 382 35.00 10.62 -16.97
C MET A 382 36.11 9.58 -17.03
N LEU A 383 36.60 9.33 -18.25
CA LEU A 383 37.87 8.67 -18.58
C LEU A 383 38.10 7.27 -17.99
N CYS A 384 37.72 6.25 -18.75
CA CYS A 384 38.65 5.54 -19.65
C CYS A 384 37.91 5.19 -20.94
#